data_AF-A0A0A0F2W1-F1
#
_entry.id   AF-A0A0A0F2W1-F1
#
_cell.length_a   1.000
_cell.length_b   1.000
_cell.length_c   1.000
_cell.angle_alpha   90.00
_cell.angle_beta   90.00
_cell.angle_gamma   90.00
#
_symmetry.space_group_name_H-M   'P 1'
#
loop_
_entity.id
_entity.type
_entity.pdbx_description
1 polymer ?
#
loop_
_entity_poly.entity_id
_entity_poly.type
_entity_poly.pdbx_seq_one_letter_code
_entity_poly.pdbx_strand_id
1 'polypeptide(L)'
;MGQPPTIQQRVVDIATALVKKRPDGARFIDIELAVLKVMPDINRNTLRGALNRFGNNLPQGIIRPARGLYVTPDAWAKRDKTKPVPWRVDRQREK
;
A
#
# COMPACT_ATOMS: atom_id res chain seq x y z
N MET A 1 24.95 -15.92 6.59
CA MET A 1 23.75 -15.80 7.45
C MET A 1 22.93 -14.61 6.96
N GLY A 2 21.70 -14.81 6.49
CA GLY A 2 20.84 -13.70 6.08
C GLY A 2 20.24 -13.04 7.32
N GLN A 3 20.43 -11.73 7.49
CA GLN A 3 19.73 -10.99 8.53
C GLN A 3 18.21 -11.13 8.32
N PRO A 4 17.42 -11.28 9.40
CA PRO A 4 15.97 -11.31 9.26
C PRO A 4 15.50 -10.00 8.57
N PRO A 5 14.50 -10.08 7.68
CA PRO A 5 14.03 -8.90 6.96
C PRO A 5 13.61 -7.83 7.96
N THR A 6 14.14 -6.63 7.79
CA THR A 6 13.82 -5.50 8.66
C THR A 6 12.32 -5.22 8.63
N ILE A 7 11.79 -4.58 9.69
CA ILE A 7 10.39 -4.15 9.72
C ILE A 7 10.03 -3.36 8.46
N GLN A 8 10.95 -2.51 7.97
CA GLN A 8 10.77 -1.76 6.72
C GLN A 8 10.57 -2.70 5.53
N GLN A 9 11.42 -3.71 5.37
CA GLN A 9 11.31 -4.67 4.27
C GLN A 9 9.99 -5.43 4.31
N ARG A 10 9.54 -5.83 5.50
CA ARG A 10 8.25 -6.53 5.64
C ARG A 10 7.07 -5.61 5.33
N VAL A 11 7.12 -4.34 5.72
CA VAL A 11 6.09 -3.34 5.35
C VAL A 11 6.05 -3.14 3.83
N VAL A 12 7.21 -3.03 3.18
CA VAL A 12 7.32 -2.90 1.72
C VAL A 12 6.72 -4.12 1.01
N ASP A 13 7.01 -5.32 1.50
CA ASP A 13 6.48 -6.57 0.93
C ASP A 13 4.95 -6.65 1.03
N ILE A 14 4.40 -6.39 2.23
CA ILE A 14 2.94 -6.37 2.45
C ILE A 14 2.27 -5.30 1.59
N ALA A 15 2.82 -4.09 1.55
CA ALA A 15 2.29 -3.00 0.73
C ALA A 15 2.30 -3.36 -0.75
N THR A 16 3.39 -3.95 -1.23
CA THR A 16 3.54 -4.40 -2.63
C THR A 16 2.55 -5.49 -2.97
N ALA A 17 2.40 -6.48 -2.10
CA ALA A 17 1.42 -7.55 -2.27
C ALA A 17 -0.02 -7.02 -2.29
N LEU A 18 -0.34 -6.06 -1.41
CA LEU A 18 -1.67 -5.44 -1.37
C LEU A 18 -1.96 -4.65 -2.67
N VAL A 19 -0.99 -3.87 -3.14
CA VAL A 19 -1.11 -3.09 -4.38
C VAL A 19 -1.27 -4.01 -5.59
N LYS A 20 -0.53 -5.12 -5.66
CA LYS A 20 -0.67 -6.12 -6.74
C LYS A 20 -2.02 -6.82 -6.72
N LYS A 21 -2.62 -7.03 -5.54
CA LYS A 21 -3.95 -7.65 -5.39
C LYS A 21 -5.10 -6.68 -5.69
N ARG A 22 -4.88 -5.36 -5.61
CA ARG A 22 -5.90 -4.34 -5.83
C ARG A 22 -5.69 -3.65 -7.19
N PRO A 23 -6.45 -4.00 -8.24
CA PRO A 23 -6.34 -3.34 -9.53
C PRO A 23 -6.69 -1.84 -9.48
N ASP A 24 -7.57 -1.42 -8.57
CA ASP A 24 -7.90 0.00 -8.37
C ASP A 24 -6.82 0.81 -7.60
N GLY A 25 -5.77 0.14 -7.13
CA GLY A 25 -4.76 0.68 -6.24
C GLY A 25 -5.12 0.59 -4.76
N ALA A 26 -4.12 0.78 -3.91
CA ALA A 26 -4.24 0.79 -2.46
C ALA A 26 -3.94 2.18 -1.90
N ARG A 27 -4.76 2.66 -0.96
CA ARG A 27 -4.46 3.90 -0.24
C ARG A 27 -3.49 3.66 0.91
N PHE A 28 -2.83 4.74 1.35
CA PHE A 28 -1.97 4.72 2.53
C PHE A 28 -2.66 4.08 3.75
N ILE A 29 -3.92 4.45 4.01
CA ILE A 29 -4.69 3.93 5.15
C ILE A 29 -4.98 2.44 4.98
N ASP A 30 -5.33 1.98 3.77
CA ASP A 30 -5.55 0.55 3.51
C ASP A 30 -4.27 -0.26 3.74
N ILE A 31 -3.12 0.27 3.31
CA ILE A 31 -1.83 -0.37 3.55
C ILE A 31 -1.53 -0.38 5.05
N GLU A 32 -1.72 0.73 5.76
CA GLU A 32 -1.53 0.81 7.21
C GLU A 32 -2.38 -0.23 7.96
N LEU A 33 -3.67 -0.34 7.62
CA LEU A 33 -4.58 -1.32 8.20
C LEU A 33 -4.19 -2.76 7.85
N ALA A 34 -3.81 -3.02 6.61
CA ALA A 34 -3.36 -4.35 6.18
C ALA A 34 -2.10 -4.78 6.93
N VAL A 35 -1.15 -3.86 7.12
CA VAL A 35 0.06 -4.13 7.90
C VAL A 35 -0.27 -4.37 9.38
N LEU A 36 -1.11 -3.54 9.99
CA LEU A 36 -1.54 -3.74 11.38
C LEU A 36 -2.30 -5.06 11.58
N LYS A 37 -3.03 -5.54 10.57
CA LYS A 37 -3.70 -6.84 10.61
C LYS A 37 -2.70 -8.01 10.60
N VAL A 38 -1.58 -7.87 9.90
CA VAL A 38 -0.51 -8.90 9.82
C VAL A 38 0.49 -8.77 10.98
N MET A 39 0.70 -7.56 11.46
CA MET A 39 1.63 -7.22 12.54
C MET A 39 0.92 -6.32 13.56
N PRO A 40 0.05 -6.88 14.42
CA PRO A 40 -0.68 -6.09 15.39
C PRO A 40 0.22 -5.47 16.46
N ASP A 41 1.39 -6.07 16.72
CA ASP A 41 2.34 -5.65 17.76
C ASP A 41 3.28 -4.51 17.29
N ILE A 42 3.25 -4.13 16.01
CA ILE A 42 4.13 -3.08 15.50
C ILE A 42 3.79 -1.71 16.10
N ASN A 43 4.81 -0.99 16.55
CA ASN A 43 4.62 0.40 16.98
C ASN A 43 4.13 1.26 15.80
N ARG A 44 3.03 2.00 15.99
CA ARG A 44 2.43 2.86 14.95
C ARG A 44 3.38 3.93 14.41
N ASN A 45 4.27 4.48 15.24
CA ASN A 45 5.27 5.45 14.79
C ASN A 45 6.30 4.79 13.86
N THR A 46 6.74 3.58 14.20
CA THR A 46 7.64 2.79 13.35
C THR A 46 6.96 2.42 12.03
N LEU A 47 5.69 2.01 12.08
CA LEU A 47 4.90 1.73 10.88
C LEU A 47 4.78 2.95 9.98
N ARG A 48 4.39 4.11 10.52
CA ARG A 48 4.32 5.36 9.77
C ARG A 48 5.66 5.77 9.17
N GLY A 49 6.75 5.61 9.92
CA GLY A 49 8.10 5.84 9.43
C GLY A 49 8.45 4.94 8.24
N ALA A 50 8.11 3.64 8.32
CA ALA A 50 8.31 2.69 7.24
C ALA A 50 7.45 3.01 6.00
N LEU A 51 6.17 3.35 6.19
CA LEU A 51 5.27 3.71 5.11
C LEU A 51 5.65 5.04 4.43
N ASN A 52 6.13 6.02 5.19
CA ASN A 52 6.67 7.25 4.62
C ASN A 52 7.92 6.96 3.77
N ARG A 53 8.82 6.09 4.25
CA ARG A 53 9.97 5.64 3.45
C ARG A 53 9.53 4.91 2.18
N PHE A 54 8.56 4.01 2.26
CA PHE A 54 7.97 3.35 1.09
C PHE A 54 7.39 4.36 0.09
N GLY A 55 6.67 5.38 0.59
CA GLY A 55 6.08 6.40 -0.28
C GLY A 55 7.10 7.32 -0.95
N ASN A 56 8.29 7.48 -0.36
CA ASN A 56 9.40 8.25 -0.93
C ASN A 56 10.31 7.40 -1.83
N ASN A 57 10.49 6.12 -1.48
CA ASN A 57 11.28 5.14 -2.21
C ASN A 57 10.36 4.01 -2.67
N LEU A 58 9.62 4.28 -3.74
CA LEU A 58 8.68 3.31 -4.30
C LEU A 58 9.46 2.13 -4.89
N PRO A 59 9.05 0.87 -4.60
CA PRO A 59 9.66 -0.29 -5.23
C PRO A 59 9.32 -0.34 -6.73
N GLN A 60 10.17 -1.01 -7.49
CA GLN A 60 10.00 -1.16 -8.94
C GLN A 60 8.62 -1.79 -9.26
N GLY A 61 7.88 -1.17 -10.17
CA GLY A 61 6.54 -1.63 -10.57
C GLY A 61 5.41 -1.09 -9.70
N ILE A 62 5.66 -0.13 -8.81
CA ILE A 62 4.62 0.66 -8.12
C ILE A 62 4.79 2.14 -8.46
N ILE A 63 3.69 2.79 -8.78
CA ILE A 63 3.63 4.23 -8.99
C ILE A 63 2.70 4.89 -7.97
N ARG A 64 2.91 6.18 -7.75
CA ARG A 64 2.09 7.02 -6.85
C ARG A 64 1.44 8.15 -7.64
N PRO A 65 0.34 7.88 -8.39
CA PRO A 65 -0.29 8.86 -9.27
C PRO A 65 -1.00 9.99 -8.51
N ALA A 66 -1.36 9.76 -7.24
CA ALA A 66 -1.97 10.77 -6.38
C ALA A 66 -1.47 10.61 -4.94
N ARG A 67 -1.64 11.67 -4.12
CA ARG A 67 -1.23 11.65 -2.72
C ARG A 67 -1.90 10.49 -1.97
N GLY A 68 -1.07 9.61 -1.42
CA GLY A 68 -1.52 8.45 -0.64
C GLY A 68 -2.26 7.38 -1.47
N LEU A 69 -2.10 7.34 -2.79
CA LEU A 69 -2.59 6.27 -3.67
C LEU A 69 -1.40 5.56 -4.32
N TYR A 70 -1.35 4.24 -4.18
CA TYR A 70 -0.29 3.38 -4.72
C TYR A 70 -0.91 2.34 -5.63
N VAL A 71 -0.39 2.20 -6.84
CA VAL A 71 -0.96 1.33 -7.87
C VAL A 71 0.14 0.80 -8.77
N THR A 72 -0.08 -0.33 -9.42
CA THR A 72 0.84 -0.80 -10.47
C THR A 72 0.65 0.04 -11.74
N PRO A 73 1.71 0.25 -12.55
CA PRO A 73 1.60 1.04 -13.77
C PRO A 73 0.61 0.43 -14.77
N ASP A 74 0.56 -0.91 -14.85
CA ASP A 74 -0.40 -1.64 -15.69
C ASP A 74 -1.85 -1.39 -15.26
N ALA A 75 -2.13 -1.49 -13.95
CA ALA A 75 -3.49 -1.28 -13.45
C ALA A 75 -3.92 0.18 -13.55
N TRP A 76 -2.99 1.12 -13.38
CA TRP A 76 -3.24 2.54 -13.63
C TRP A 76 -3.52 2.83 -15.11
N ALA A 77 -2.80 2.18 -16.04
CA ALA A 77 -3.02 2.34 -17.46
C ALA A 77 -4.40 1.83 -17.91
N LYS A 78 -4.85 0.72 -17.32
CA LYS A 78 -6.17 0.11 -17.58
C LYS A 78 -7.33 0.78 -16.83
N ARG A 79 -7.02 1.68 -15.90
CA ARG A 79 -8.03 2.38 -15.11
C ARG A 79 -8.83 3.33 -15.97
N ASP A 80 -10.14 3.23 -15.85
CA ASP A 80 -11.08 4.18 -16.44
C ASP A 80 -10.87 5.58 -15.83
N LYS A 81 -10.34 6.50 -16.64
CA LYS A 81 -9.98 7.87 -16.21
C LYS A 81 -11.20 8.75 -15.99
N THR A 82 -12.37 8.32 -16.45
CA THR A 82 -13.63 9.03 -16.22
C THR A 82 -14.14 8.85 -14.78
N LYS A 83 -13.73 7.77 -14.10
CA LYS A 83 -14.04 7.55 -12.69
C LYS A 83 -13.10 8.36 -11.79
N PRO A 84 -13.62 8.98 -10.72
CA PRO A 84 -12.76 9.67 -9.76
C PRO A 84 -11.77 8.70 -9.11
N VAL A 85 -10.57 9.18 -8.80
CA VAL A 85 -9.64 8.40 -7.96
C VAL A 85 -10.38 8.03 -6.70
N PRO A 86 -10.40 6.76 -6.27
CA PRO A 86 -11.19 6.34 -5.13
C PRO A 86 -10.72 7.10 -3.89
N TRP A 87 -11.35 8.23 -3.57
CA TRP A 87 -11.20 8.93 -2.31
C TRP A 87 -12.17 8.21 -1.39
N ARG A 88 -11.64 7.49 -0.39
CA ARG A 88 -12.44 6.61 0.48
C ARG A 88 -13.44 5.76 -0.32
N VAL A 89 -12.99 4.65 -0.93
CA VAL A 89 -13.96 3.61 -1.20
C VAL A 89 -14.26 2.95 0.13
N ASP A 90 -15.45 3.30 0.57
CA ASP A 90 -16.26 2.71 1.60
C ASP A 90 -15.92 1.25 1.87
N ARG A 91 -15.88 0.95 3.16
CA ARG A 91 -16.02 -0.36 3.77
C ARG A 91 -17.20 -1.08 3.10
N GLN A 92 -16.98 -1.78 1.99
CA GLN A 92 -17.97 -2.74 1.51
C GLN A 92 -18.08 -3.83 2.58
N ARG A 93 -19.16 -3.69 3.35
CA ARG A 93 -19.76 -4.71 4.18
C ARG A 93 -19.83 -6.00 3.37
N GLU A 94 -19.15 -7.02 3.85
CA GLU A 94 -19.61 -8.40 3.67
C GLU A 94 -21.05 -8.45 4.16
N LYS A 95 -21.95 -8.98 3.34
CA LYS A 95 -23.31 -9.36 3.70
C LYS A 95 -23.47 -10.85 3.42
#